data_AF-A0A815CFB6-F1
#
_entry.id   AF-A0A815CFB6-F1
#
_cell.length_a   1.000
_cell.length_b   1.000
_cell.length_c   1.000
_cell.angle_alpha   90.00
_cell.angle_beta   90.00
_cell.angle_gamma   90.00
#
_symmetry.space_group_name_H-M   'P 1'
#
loop_
_entity.id
_entity.type
_entity.pdbx_description
1 polymer ?
#
loop_
_entity_poly.entity_id
_entity_poly.type
_entity_poly.pdbx_seq_one_letter_code
_entity_poly.pdbx_strand_id
1 'polypeptide(L)'
;MLVISFFISITWVAFASGFNSNSSFQITQLYPYKLCWFTRRVIYYFLTIPVGLFLLINIFIFIRVSQRIINHVLNATSPHQSYERMKRCVLVLLASCATQGIGWLFGPFLTFANEDTANVLGWFFIIFNGLEGLWIIILYIIVRSQHMDEQKRVIALKDLTKSTNLSIIKREKRSKKDLNQESSVFNDLYDLENMERMSTSC
;
A
#
# COMPACT_ATOMS: atom_id res chain seq x y z
N MET A 1 -0.27 -13.38 -13.01
CA MET A 1 0.65 -13.42 -11.85
C MET A 1 0.31 -14.60 -10.94
N LEU A 2 -0.86 -14.65 -10.29
CA LEU A 2 -1.25 -15.73 -9.36
C LEU A 2 -1.19 -17.16 -9.96
N VAL A 3 -1.68 -17.33 -11.18
CA VAL A 3 -1.70 -18.64 -11.87
C VAL A 3 -0.28 -19.12 -12.19
N ILE A 4 0.62 -18.21 -12.57
CA ILE A 4 2.00 -18.54 -12.92
C ILE A 4 2.76 -19.01 -11.68
N SER A 5 2.60 -18.31 -10.55
CA SER A 5 3.19 -18.71 -9.26
C SER A 5 2.69 -20.08 -8.80
N PHE A 6 1.40 -20.37 -8.99
CA PHE A 6 0.79 -21.65 -8.60
C PHE A 6 1.38 -22.83 -9.38
N PHE A 7 1.48 -22.69 -10.71
CA PHE A 7 2.09 -23.72 -11.55
C PHE A 7 3.58 -23.90 -11.29
N ILE A 8 4.32 -22.82 -11.01
CA ILE A 8 5.74 -22.90 -10.64
C ILE A 8 5.91 -23.68 -9.33
N SER A 9 5.12 -23.39 -8.30
CA SER A 9 5.18 -24.12 -7.03
C SER A 9 4.81 -25.58 -7.18
N ILE A 10 3.75 -25.90 -7.92
CA ILE A 10 3.36 -27.29 -8.19
C ILE A 10 4.45 -28.04 -8.94
N THR A 11 5.03 -27.41 -9.97
CA THR A 11 6.09 -28.02 -10.78
C THR A 11 7.34 -28.27 -9.93
N TRP A 12 7.72 -27.33 -9.07
CA TRP A 12 8.86 -27.49 -8.16
C TRP A 12 8.64 -28.59 -7.13
N VAL A 13 7.45 -28.66 -6.51
CA VAL A 13 7.11 -29.70 -5.53
C VAL A 13 7.00 -31.07 -6.21
N ALA A 14 6.41 -31.15 -7.39
CA ALA A 14 6.35 -32.39 -8.17
C ALA A 14 7.74 -32.87 -8.59
N PHE A 15 8.61 -31.94 -8.99
CA PHE A 15 10.01 -32.24 -9.33
C PHE A 15 10.79 -32.74 -8.09
N ALA A 16 10.68 -32.05 -6.95
CA ALA A 16 11.33 -32.45 -5.71
C ALA A 16 10.82 -33.81 -5.20
N SER A 17 9.50 -34.06 -5.28
CA SER A 17 8.87 -35.33 -4.95
C SER A 17 9.33 -36.46 -5.87
N GLY A 18 9.36 -36.21 -7.19
CA GLY A 18 9.82 -37.17 -8.19
C GLY A 18 11.29 -37.54 -8.03
N PHE A 19 12.15 -36.57 -7.70
CA PHE A 19 13.57 -36.81 -7.43
C PHE A 19 13.79 -37.64 -6.15
N ASN A 20 12.93 -37.45 -5.13
CA ASN A 20 12.95 -38.23 -3.88
C ASN A 20 12.42 -39.67 -4.06
N SER A 21 11.66 -39.94 -5.12
CA SER A 21 11.08 -41.26 -5.42
C SER A 21 12.01 -42.20 -6.21
N ASN A 22 13.16 -41.72 -6.67
CA ASN A 22 14.09 -42.53 -7.46
C ASN A 22 14.90 -43.46 -6.53
N SER A 23 14.72 -44.77 -6.72
CA SER A 23 15.19 -45.85 -5.85
C SER A 23 16.72 -46.04 -5.79
N SER A 24 17.51 -45.32 -6.59
CA SER A 24 18.97 -45.40 -6.57
C SER A 24 19.66 -44.65 -5.42
N PHE A 25 18.96 -43.82 -4.64
CA PHE A 25 19.57 -42.96 -3.61
C PHE A 25 19.34 -43.36 -2.13
N GLN A 26 18.72 -44.51 -1.80
CA GLN A 26 18.54 -44.99 -0.41
C GLN A 26 17.94 -43.96 0.58
N ILE A 27 16.99 -43.11 0.16
CA ILE A 27 16.44 -42.03 1.03
C ILE A 27 15.13 -42.42 1.74
N THR A 28 14.37 -43.38 1.20
CA THR A 28 13.14 -43.86 1.83
C THR A 28 13.43 -45.00 2.81
N GLN A 29 13.77 -44.68 4.06
CA GLN A 29 13.68 -45.65 5.15
C GLN A 29 12.21 -45.87 5.50
N LEU A 30 11.65 -47.00 5.03
CA LEU A 30 10.31 -47.45 5.40
C LEU A 30 10.36 -48.01 6.83
N TYR A 31 10.39 -47.13 7.84
CA TYR A 31 10.11 -47.55 9.21
C TYR A 31 8.60 -47.79 9.32
N PRO A 32 8.12 -48.92 9.87
CA PRO A 32 6.74 -49.39 9.75
C PRO A 32 5.66 -48.51 10.42
N TYR A 33 6.01 -47.33 10.92
CA TYR A 33 5.11 -46.40 11.62
C TYR A 33 5.51 -44.91 11.49
N LYS A 34 6.46 -44.54 10.62
CA LYS A 34 6.78 -43.13 10.33
C LYS A 34 7.11 -42.91 8.85
N LEU A 35 6.14 -42.39 8.08
CA LEU A 35 6.43 -41.77 6.78
C LEU A 35 7.11 -40.41 7.03
N CYS A 36 8.45 -40.39 7.04
CA CYS A 36 9.21 -39.15 7.09
C CYS A 36 9.62 -38.75 5.66
N TRP A 37 8.76 -38.00 4.98
CA TRP A 37 8.96 -37.58 3.58
C TRP A 37 10.14 -36.60 3.42
N PHE A 38 10.56 -35.97 4.51
CA PHE A 38 11.59 -34.94 4.54
C PHE A 38 12.78 -35.35 5.42
N THR A 39 13.76 -36.04 4.84
CA THR A 39 15.06 -36.23 5.50
C THR A 39 15.78 -34.88 5.59
N ARG A 40 16.46 -34.59 6.71
CA ARG A 40 17.21 -33.34 6.98
C ARG A 40 18.07 -32.86 5.80
N ARG A 41 18.69 -33.80 5.07
CA ARG A 41 19.51 -33.51 3.88
C ARG A 41 18.70 -33.00 2.68
N VAL A 42 17.52 -33.57 2.43
CA VAL A 42 16.66 -33.16 1.30
C VAL A 42 16.10 -31.76 1.53
N ILE A 43 15.67 -31.46 2.76
CA ILE A 43 15.22 -30.11 3.16
C ILE A 43 16.35 -29.09 2.90
N TYR A 44 17.57 -29.41 3.31
CA TYR A 44 18.69 -28.48 3.18
C TYR A 44 18.98 -28.10 1.72
N TYR A 45 19.13 -29.08 0.83
CA TYR A 45 19.48 -28.80 -0.56
C TYR A 45 18.32 -28.23 -1.38
N PHE A 46 17.11 -28.76 -1.22
CA PHE A 46 15.97 -28.38 -2.07
C PHE A 46 15.14 -27.21 -1.55
N LEU A 47 15.23 -26.89 -0.25
CA LEU A 47 14.45 -25.83 0.37
C LEU A 47 15.35 -24.69 0.86
N THR A 48 16.42 -24.99 1.60
CA THR A 48 17.26 -23.92 2.19
C THR A 48 18.06 -23.14 1.15
N ILE A 49 18.61 -23.79 0.12
CA ILE A 49 19.38 -23.11 -0.94
C ILE A 49 18.52 -22.12 -1.75
N PRO A 50 17.38 -22.51 -2.35
CA PRO A 50 16.57 -21.57 -3.11
C PRO A 50 15.98 -20.47 -2.23
N VAL A 51 15.55 -20.80 -0.99
CA VAL A 51 15.05 -19.79 -0.05
C VAL A 51 16.14 -18.80 0.35
N GLY A 52 17.37 -19.27 0.58
CA GLY A 52 18.53 -18.41 0.85
C GLY A 52 18.86 -17.48 -0.31
N LEU A 53 18.77 -17.96 -1.55
CA LEU A 53 18.95 -17.11 -2.74
C LEU A 53 17.85 -16.04 -2.85
N PHE A 54 16.59 -16.41 -2.61
CA PHE A 54 15.47 -15.46 -2.58
C PHE A 54 15.64 -14.41 -1.49
N LEU A 55 16.14 -14.79 -0.32
CA LEU A 55 16.46 -13.87 0.77
C LEU A 55 17.50 -12.82 0.37
N LEU A 56 18.59 -13.25 -0.28
CA LEU A 56 19.63 -12.34 -0.75
C LEU A 56 19.09 -11.30 -1.74
N ILE A 57 18.23 -11.74 -2.66
CA ILE A 57 17.56 -10.84 -3.62
C ILE A 57 16.64 -9.86 -2.88
N ASN A 58 15.87 -10.33 -1.89
CA ASN A 58 15.00 -9.46 -1.09
C ASN A 58 15.79 -8.40 -0.31
N ILE A 59 16.92 -8.76 0.30
CA ILE A 59 17.81 -7.80 1.00
C ILE A 59 18.35 -6.75 0.02
N PHE A 60 18.79 -7.18 -1.17
CA PHE A 60 19.29 -6.26 -2.19
C PHE A 60 18.20 -5.25 -2.63
N ILE A 61 16.99 -5.73 -2.92
CA ILE A 61 15.87 -4.87 -3.28
C ILE A 61 15.54 -3.92 -2.11
N PHE A 62 15.52 -4.43 -0.87
CA PHE A 62 15.25 -3.63 0.32
C PHE A 62 16.22 -2.45 0.45
N ILE A 63 17.53 -2.69 0.30
CA ILE A 63 18.55 -1.63 0.35
C ILE A 63 18.32 -0.61 -0.76
N ARG A 64 18.12 -1.06 -2.00
CA ARG A 64 17.96 -0.17 -3.16
C ARG A 64 16.73 0.71 -3.05
N VAL A 65 15.60 0.15 -2.58
CA VAL A 65 14.39 0.94 -2.41
C VAL A 65 14.48 1.85 -1.20
N SER A 66 15.09 1.42 -0.09
CA SER A 66 15.33 2.27 1.08
C SER A 66 16.18 3.49 0.72
N GLN A 67 17.27 3.30 -0.02
CA GLN A 67 18.10 4.39 -0.54
C GLN A 67 17.31 5.33 -1.45
N ARG A 68 16.48 4.77 -2.35
CA ARG A 68 15.63 5.57 -3.24
C ARG A 68 14.59 6.38 -2.46
N ILE A 69 13.97 5.81 -1.43
CA ILE A 69 13.00 6.50 -0.58
C ILE A 69 13.69 7.63 0.20
N ILE A 70 14.83 7.37 0.84
CA ILE A 70 15.58 8.35 1.65
C ILE A 70 16.05 9.52 0.77
N ASN A 71 16.74 9.24 -0.34
CA ASN A 71 17.24 10.27 -1.24
C ASN A 71 16.10 11.10 -1.85
N HIS A 72 14.94 10.50 -2.04
CA HIS A 72 13.79 11.21 -2.58
C HIS A 72 13.03 12.02 -1.53
N VAL A 73 12.98 11.57 -0.27
CA VAL A 73 12.47 12.39 0.85
C VAL A 73 13.32 13.65 1.03
N LEU A 74 14.63 13.52 0.88
CA LEU A 74 15.56 14.64 1.02
C LEU A 74 15.48 15.64 -0.14
N ASN A 75 15.10 15.19 -1.34
CA ASN A 75 15.11 16.02 -2.57
C ASN A 75 13.70 16.46 -3.04
N ALA A 76 12.60 15.99 -2.44
CA ALA A 76 11.25 16.31 -2.89
C ALA A 76 10.76 17.66 -2.29
N THR A 77 10.74 18.71 -3.12
CA THR A 77 10.26 20.06 -2.74
C THR A 77 8.73 20.21 -2.84
N SER A 78 7.97 19.24 -3.39
CA SER A 78 6.50 19.28 -3.39
C SER A 78 5.86 17.89 -3.48
N PRO A 79 5.03 17.47 -2.51
CA PRO A 79 4.40 16.16 -2.52
C PRO A 79 3.12 16.17 -3.35
N HIS A 80 3.15 15.56 -4.53
CA HIS A 80 1.92 15.25 -5.26
C HIS A 80 1.18 14.12 -4.53
N GLN A 81 -0.10 14.30 -4.21
CA GLN A 81 -0.89 13.37 -3.36
C GLN A 81 -0.90 11.91 -3.86
N SER A 82 -0.92 11.70 -5.18
CA SER A 82 -0.87 10.35 -5.78
C SER A 82 0.47 9.64 -5.55
N TYR A 83 1.55 10.40 -5.39
CA TYR A 83 2.91 9.86 -5.23
C TYR A 83 3.19 9.43 -3.79
N GLU A 84 2.74 10.22 -2.81
CA GLU A 84 2.81 9.84 -1.39
C GLU A 84 2.05 8.53 -1.12
N ARG A 85 0.93 8.31 -1.82
CA ARG A 85 0.19 7.05 -1.77
C ARG A 85 0.99 5.86 -2.28
N MET A 86 1.65 6.00 -3.44
CA MET A 86 2.48 4.93 -4.02
C MET A 86 3.69 4.62 -3.13
N LYS A 87 4.36 5.67 -2.61
CA LYS A 87 5.49 5.54 -1.69
C LYS A 87 5.12 4.80 -0.41
N ARG A 88 3.97 5.11 0.20
CA ARG A 88 3.49 4.40 1.41
C ARG A 88 3.13 2.95 1.13
N CYS A 89 2.48 2.66 -0.01
CA CYS A 89 2.19 1.30 -0.43
C CYS A 89 3.47 0.48 -0.65
N VAL A 90 4.47 1.07 -1.30
CA VAL A 90 5.81 0.48 -1.48
C VAL A 90 6.50 0.26 -0.14
N LEU A 91 6.42 1.21 0.79
CA LEU A 91 7.03 1.11 2.13
C LEU A 91 6.37 -0.01 2.95
N VAL A 92 5.05 -0.17 2.85
CA VAL A 92 4.33 -1.26 3.50
C VAL A 92 4.68 -2.61 2.88
N LEU A 93 4.73 -2.70 1.54
CA LEU A 93 5.21 -3.90 0.85
C LEU A 93 6.65 -4.27 1.26
N LEU A 94 7.52 -3.27 1.41
CA LEU A 94 8.88 -3.45 1.91
C LEU A 94 8.94 -3.88 3.36
N ALA A 95 8.11 -3.29 4.23
CA ALA A 95 8.02 -3.67 5.63
C ALA A 95 7.57 -5.12 5.76
N SER A 96 6.54 -5.52 5.01
CA SER A 96 6.08 -6.91 4.95
C SER A 96 7.16 -7.87 4.42
N CYS A 97 7.87 -7.47 3.36
CA CYS A 97 8.95 -8.27 2.79
C CYS A 97 10.14 -8.40 3.75
N ALA A 98 10.45 -7.36 4.51
CA ALA A 98 11.49 -7.36 5.53
C ALA A 98 11.11 -8.26 6.72
N THR A 99 9.87 -8.19 7.22
CA THR A 99 9.40 -9.07 8.30
C THR A 99 9.43 -10.54 7.90
N GLN A 100 9.08 -10.83 6.64
CA GLN A 100 9.17 -12.18 6.09
C GLN A 100 10.65 -12.61 5.98
N GLY A 101 11.53 -11.75 5.47
CA GLY A 101 12.96 -12.05 5.35
C GLY A 101 13.67 -12.34 6.68
N ILE A 102 13.33 -11.61 7.75
CA ILE A 102 13.98 -11.77 9.05
C ILE A 102 13.70 -13.15 9.66
N GLY A 103 12.46 -13.65 9.57
CA GLY A 103 12.12 -14.99 10.05
C GLY A 103 12.97 -16.06 9.36
N TRP A 104 13.14 -15.94 8.04
CA TRP A 104 13.90 -16.91 7.26
C TRP A 104 15.43 -16.84 7.43
N LEU A 105 15.99 -15.73 7.93
CA LEU A 105 17.42 -15.65 8.27
C LEU A 105 17.82 -16.64 9.36
N PHE A 106 16.90 -16.99 10.26
CA PHE A 106 17.16 -17.96 11.33
C PHE A 106 17.18 -19.41 10.83
N GLY A 107 16.58 -19.71 9.67
CA GLY A 107 16.47 -21.07 9.14
C GLY A 107 17.82 -21.73 8.80
N PRO A 108 18.68 -21.08 7.99
CA PRO A 108 20.04 -21.57 7.73
C PRO A 108 20.89 -21.63 9.01
N PHE A 109 20.74 -20.63 9.89
CA PHE A 109 21.48 -20.56 11.16
C PHE A 109 21.16 -21.74 12.08
N LEU A 110 19.91 -22.23 12.05
CA LEU A 110 19.45 -23.44 12.74
C LEU A 110 20.21 -24.71 12.34
N THR A 111 20.71 -24.76 11.10
CA THR A 111 21.41 -25.93 10.58
C THR A 111 22.87 -25.96 11.00
N PHE A 112 23.47 -24.79 11.25
CA PHE A 112 24.87 -24.65 11.65
C PHE A 112 25.08 -24.48 13.16
N ALA A 113 24.02 -24.21 13.93
CA ALA A 113 24.09 -23.98 15.38
C ALA A 113 24.09 -25.29 16.21
N ASN A 114 24.69 -25.22 17.40
CA ASN A 114 24.66 -26.28 18.42
C ASN A 114 23.22 -26.60 18.87
N GLU A 115 22.96 -27.80 19.39
CA GLU A 115 21.60 -28.29 19.70
C GLU A 115 20.79 -27.34 20.60
N ASP A 116 21.40 -26.78 21.64
CA ASP A 116 20.72 -25.84 22.55
C ASP A 116 20.37 -24.52 21.86
N THR A 117 21.29 -23.99 21.06
CA THR A 117 21.08 -22.75 20.30
C THR A 117 20.06 -22.95 19.18
N ALA A 118 20.07 -24.10 18.53
CA ALA A 118 19.08 -24.47 17.52
C ALA A 118 17.67 -24.56 18.12
N ASN A 119 17.52 -25.08 19.34
CA ASN A 119 16.22 -25.15 19.99
C ASN A 119 15.62 -23.76 20.27
N VAL A 120 16.46 -22.84 20.77
CA VAL A 120 16.04 -21.45 21.03
C VAL A 120 15.71 -20.71 19.74
N LEU A 121 16.57 -20.79 18.72
CA LEU A 121 16.34 -20.15 17.41
C LEU A 121 15.12 -20.72 16.69
N GLY A 122 14.79 -21.99 16.93
CA GLY A 122 13.60 -22.65 16.39
C GLY A 122 12.30 -22.04 16.94
N TRP A 123 12.26 -21.75 18.24
CA TRP A 123 11.11 -21.04 18.84
C TRP A 123 10.92 -19.65 18.26
N PHE A 124 12.01 -18.89 18.09
CA PHE A 124 11.94 -17.58 17.43
C PHE A 124 11.43 -17.71 15.99
N PHE A 125 11.97 -18.67 15.22
CA PHE A 125 11.51 -18.93 13.86
C PHE A 125 10.00 -19.18 13.80
N ILE A 126 9.47 -20.05 14.66
CA ILE A 126 8.04 -20.38 14.69
C ILE A 126 7.20 -19.15 15.07
N ILE A 127 7.61 -18.39 16.09
CA ILE A 127 6.85 -17.21 16.54
C ILE A 127 6.84 -16.13 15.46
N PHE A 128 7.98 -15.81 14.85
CA PHE A 128 8.06 -14.79 13.80
C PHE A 128 7.28 -15.19 12.55
N ASN A 129 7.36 -16.45 12.12
CA ASN A 129 6.57 -16.95 10.99
C ASN A 129 5.07 -17.00 11.32
N GLY A 130 4.70 -17.36 12.55
CA GLY A 130 3.30 -17.38 12.98
C GLY A 130 2.68 -15.98 13.09
N LEU A 131 3.46 -14.99 13.53
CA LEU A 131 3.02 -13.59 13.60
C LEU A 131 3.03 -12.88 12.25
N GLU A 132 3.72 -13.41 11.24
CA GLU A 132 3.84 -12.79 9.92
C GLU A 132 2.48 -12.45 9.30
N GLY A 133 1.53 -13.39 9.37
CA GLY A 133 0.16 -13.16 8.86
C GLY A 133 -0.57 -12.03 9.60
N LEU A 134 -0.37 -11.93 10.92
CA LEU A 134 -0.96 -10.87 11.73
C LEU A 134 -0.35 -9.50 11.37
N TRP A 135 0.97 -9.43 11.18
CA TRP A 135 1.66 -8.20 10.78
C TRP A 135 1.13 -7.66 9.44
N ILE A 136 0.93 -8.55 8.46
CA ILE A 136 0.38 -8.16 7.15
C ILE A 136 -1.04 -7.61 7.28
N ILE A 137 -1.89 -8.23 8.11
CA ILE A 137 -3.26 -7.76 8.34
C ILE A 137 -3.26 -6.38 9.00
N ILE A 138 -2.45 -6.17 10.04
CA ILE A 138 -2.32 -4.88 10.72
C ILE A 138 -1.86 -3.80 9.73
N LEU A 139 -0.83 -4.09 8.94
CA LEU A 139 -0.33 -3.17 7.91
C LEU A 139 -1.40 -2.85 6.86
N TYR A 140 -2.17 -3.84 6.41
CA TYR A 140 -3.27 -3.62 5.47
C TYR A 140 -4.36 -2.72 6.06
N ILE A 141 -4.75 -2.94 7.31
CA ILE A 141 -5.75 -2.12 8.00
C ILE A 141 -5.25 -0.67 8.12
N ILE A 142 -3.99 -0.47 8.50
CA ILE A 142 -3.37 0.87 8.60
C ILE A 142 -3.38 1.56 7.23
N VAL A 143 -2.96 0.88 6.16
CA VAL A 143 -3.00 1.47 4.81
C VAL A 143 -4.41 1.84 4.38
N ARG A 144 -5.38 0.97 4.69
CA ARG A 144 -6.79 1.18 4.34
C ARG A 144 -7.43 2.31 5.14
N SER A 145 -7.17 2.42 6.44
CA SER A 145 -7.72 3.50 7.27
C SER A 145 -7.23 4.86 6.81
N GLN A 146 -5.94 4.97 6.51
CA GLN A 146 -5.33 6.20 5.98
C GLN A 146 -5.93 6.59 4.62
N HIS A 147 -6.22 5.62 3.74
CA HIS A 147 -6.86 5.89 2.45
C HIS A 147 -8.27 6.47 2.63
N MET A 148 -9.02 5.97 3.61
CA MET A 148 -10.35 6.50 3.93
C MET A 148 -10.29 7.93 4.48
N ASP A 149 -9.29 8.25 5.28
CA ASP A 149 -9.14 9.59 5.87
C ASP A 149 -8.74 10.65 4.83
N GLU A 150 -7.85 10.30 3.90
CA GLU A 150 -7.50 11.16 2.78
C GLU A 150 -8.70 11.44 1.87
N GLN A 151 -9.52 10.42 1.57
CA GLN A 151 -10.72 10.61 0.75
C GLN A 151 -11.74 11.53 1.43
N LYS A 152 -11.98 11.35 2.74
CA LYS A 152 -12.87 12.24 3.51
C LYS A 152 -12.39 13.69 3.47
N ARG A 153 -11.07 13.94 3.61
CA ARG A 153 -10.50 15.29 3.51
C ARG A 153 -10.69 15.91 2.14
N VAL A 154 -10.46 15.16 1.06
CA VAL A 154 -10.64 15.66 -0.31
C VAL A 154 -12.12 15.98 -0.59
N ILE A 155 -13.05 15.15 -0.11
CA ILE A 155 -14.49 15.39 -0.23
C ILE A 155 -14.89 16.67 0.53
N ALA A 156 -14.45 16.82 1.77
CA ALA A 156 -14.74 18.01 2.58
C ALA A 156 -14.22 19.31 1.94
N LEU A 157 -13.01 19.29 1.35
CA LEU A 157 -12.46 20.45 0.64
C LEU A 157 -13.24 20.78 -0.64
N LYS A 158 -13.70 19.78 -1.38
CA LYS A 158 -14.57 19.98 -2.55
C LYS A 158 -15.91 20.59 -2.15
N ASP A 159 -16.51 20.13 -1.06
CA ASP A 159 -17.77 20.67 -0.55
C ASP A 159 -17.62 22.12 -0.06
N LEU A 160 -16.50 22.43 0.61
CA LEU A 160 -16.18 23.80 1.05
C LEU A 160 -15.95 24.74 -0.14
N THR A 161 -15.24 24.27 -1.17
CA THR A 161 -14.98 25.05 -2.40
C THR A 161 -16.28 25.29 -3.17
N LYS A 162 -17.13 24.27 -3.28
CA LYS A 162 -18.43 24.36 -3.96
C LYS A 162 -19.37 25.34 -3.24
N SER A 163 -19.45 25.27 -1.91
CA SER A 163 -20.28 26.20 -1.12
C SER A 163 -19.79 27.64 -1.22
N THR A 164 -18.46 27.85 -1.19
CA THR A 164 -17.84 29.17 -1.39
C THR A 164 -18.18 29.75 -2.76
N ASN A 165 -17.98 28.99 -3.84
CA ASN A 165 -18.29 29.43 -5.20
C ASN A 165 -19.78 29.74 -5.37
N LEU A 166 -20.66 28.93 -4.79
CA LEU A 166 -22.11 29.18 -4.80
C LEU A 166 -22.46 30.49 -4.08
N SER A 167 -21.79 30.78 -2.96
CA SER A 167 -21.99 32.03 -2.20
C SER A 167 -21.55 33.27 -2.97
N ILE A 168 -20.43 33.19 -3.70
CA ILE A 168 -19.90 34.27 -4.54
C ILE A 168 -20.88 34.58 -5.67
N ILE A 169 -21.32 33.55 -6.41
CA ILE A 169 -22.30 33.70 -7.50
C ILE A 169 -23.61 34.30 -6.98
N LYS A 170 -24.06 33.88 -5.79
CA LYS A 170 -25.30 34.40 -5.18
C LYS A 170 -25.18 35.89 -4.80
N ARG A 171 -24.02 36.32 -4.30
CA ARG A 171 -23.74 37.74 -4.00
C ARG A 171 -23.71 38.59 -5.26
N GLU A 172 -23.05 38.11 -6.31
CA GLU A 172 -22.94 38.83 -7.59
C GLU A 172 -24.31 39.03 -8.25
N LYS A 173 -25.16 38.00 -8.23
CA LYS A 173 -26.56 38.10 -8.72
C LYS A 173 -27.40 39.10 -7.92
N ARG A 174 -27.20 39.18 -6.60
CA ARG A 174 -27.92 40.13 -5.74
C ARG A 174 -27.51 41.57 -6.05
N SER A 175 -26.19 41.83 -6.13
CA SER A 175 -25.65 43.14 -6.48
C SER A 175 -26.12 43.64 -7.86
N LYS A 176 -26.16 42.78 -8.89
CA LYS A 176 -26.73 43.16 -10.20
C LYS A 176 -28.23 43.48 -10.13
N LYS A 177 -28.98 42.79 -9.26
CA LYS A 177 -30.41 43.03 -9.09
C LYS A 177 -30.65 44.39 -8.42
N ASP A 178 -29.86 44.73 -7.42
CA ASP A 178 -29.94 46.01 -6.71
C ASP A 178 -29.59 47.18 -7.64
N LEU A 179 -28.53 47.05 -8.45
CA LEU A 179 -28.14 48.04 -9.47
C LEU A 179 -29.21 48.28 -10.54
N ASN A 180 -29.87 47.21 -11.01
CA ASN A 180 -30.94 47.32 -11.99
C ASN A 180 -32.20 47.96 -11.40
N GLN A 181 -32.50 47.69 -10.12
CA GLN A 181 -33.62 48.29 -9.40
C GLN A 181 -33.39 49.80 -9.18
N GLU A 182 -32.17 50.20 -8.83
CA GLU A 182 -31.81 51.61 -8.66
C GLU A 182 -31.87 52.38 -9.99
N SER A 183 -31.42 51.75 -11.08
CA SER A 183 -31.51 52.31 -12.44
C SER A 183 -32.95 52.47 -12.93
N SER A 184 -33.86 51.55 -12.59
CA SER A 184 -35.27 51.68 -12.98
C SER A 184 -35.98 52.80 -12.24
N VAL A 185 -35.75 52.94 -10.93
CA VAL A 185 -36.34 54.02 -10.12
C VAL A 185 -35.86 55.40 -10.57
N PHE A 186 -34.59 55.52 -10.97
CA PHE A 186 -34.05 56.76 -11.50
C PHE A 186 -34.69 57.17 -12.84
N ASN A 187 -34.90 56.20 -13.75
CA ASN A 187 -35.57 56.46 -15.01
C ASN A 187 -37.04 56.88 -14.79
N ASP A 188 -37.76 56.22 -13.88
CA ASP A 188 -39.15 56.59 -13.55
C ASP A 188 -39.25 58.02 -12.98
N LEU A 189 -38.29 58.43 -12.13
CA LEU A 189 -38.22 59.80 -11.60
C LEU A 189 -37.93 60.83 -12.70
N TYR A 190 -37.04 60.51 -13.64
CA TYR A 190 -36.69 61.40 -14.75
C TYR A 190 -37.88 61.60 -15.72
N ASP A 191 -38.65 60.54 -15.99
CA ASP A 191 -39.85 60.61 -16.82
C ASP A 191 -40.95 61.45 -16.17
N LEU A 192 -41.14 61.32 -14.85
CA LEU A 192 -42.09 62.17 -14.10
C LEU A 192 -41.69 63.65 -14.14
N GLU A 193 -40.41 63.96 -13.95
CA GLU A 193 -39.91 65.33 -14.02
C GLU A 193 -40.07 65.95 -15.42
N ASN A 194 -39.85 65.15 -16.48
CA ASN A 194 -40.10 65.59 -17.85
C ASN A 194 -41.58 65.80 -18.17
N MET A 195 -42.48 64.96 -17.64
CA MET A 195 -43.93 65.19 -17.77
C MET A 195 -44.40 66.45 -17.05
N GLU A 196 -43.84 66.75 -15.86
CA GLU A 196 -44.16 67.95 -15.10
C GLU A 196 -43.66 69.24 -15.80
N ARG A 197 -42.50 69.17 -16.45
CA ARG A 197 -41.99 70.26 -17.32
C ARG A 197 -42.84 70.50 -18.57
N MET A 198 -43.43 69.46 -19.16
CA MET A 198 -44.38 69.61 -20.28
C MET A 198 -45.71 70.24 -19.85
N SER A 199 -46.17 69.97 -18.63
CA SER A 199 -47.43 70.52 -18.09
C SER A 199 -47.35 72.01 -17.74
N THR A 200 -46.16 72.56 -17.51
CA THR A 200 -45.94 73.95 -17.06
C THR A 200 -45.61 74.92 -18.21
N SER A 201 -45.56 74.44 -19.46
CA SER A 201 -45.29 75.25 -20.66
C SER A 201 -46.53 75.59 -21.51
N CYS A 202 -47.74 75.33 -21.02
CA CYS A 202 -49.01 75.84 -21.58
C CYS A 202 -49.62 76.84 -20.59
#